data_AF-A0AAD5FHV4-F1
#
_entry.id   AF-A0AAD5FHV4-F1
#
_cell.length_a   1.000
_cell.length_b   1.000
_cell.length_c   1.000
_cell.angle_alpha   90.00
_cell.angle_beta   90.00
_cell.angle_gamma   90.00
#
_symmetry.space_group_name_H-M   'P 1'
#
loop_
_entity.id
_entity.type
_entity.pdbx_description
1 polymer ?
#
loop_
_entity_poly.entity_id
_entity_poly.type
_entity_poly.pdbx_seq_one_letter_code
_entity_poly.pdbx_strand_id
1 'polypeptide(L)'
;MILCQCHNSSLLSSKPGVILDQSQSSAQHEGLERSRKRRQPELTCAQPQKEMKFGEVTVYLVERRMGKSRRNFLTSLARSKGFCVDNNLSSNVTHIVAEDNPAHELWPWLQEQGIENLSRMNVVDITWFTQSMRAGRPIPVETEHWIQEGWPVAN
;
A
#
# COMPACT_ATOMS: atom_id res chain seq x y z
N MET A 1 18.36 -21.01 -1.22
CA MET A 1 18.20 -20.35 -2.54
C MET A 1 17.26 -21.20 -3.40
N ILE A 2 16.61 -20.54 -4.37
CA ILE A 2 15.93 -21.10 -5.55
C ILE A 2 14.41 -21.28 -5.43
N LEU A 3 13.72 -20.19 -5.80
CA LEU A 3 12.68 -20.08 -6.83
C LEU A 3 11.59 -21.16 -6.90
N CYS A 4 10.37 -20.77 -6.50
CA CYS A 4 9.16 -21.42 -7.01
C CYS A 4 8.88 -20.88 -8.42
N GLN A 5 9.29 -21.63 -9.44
CA GLN A 5 8.91 -21.39 -10.84
C GLN A 5 7.52 -21.98 -11.09
N CYS A 6 6.57 -21.15 -11.50
CA CYS A 6 5.32 -21.64 -12.08
C CYS A 6 5.59 -22.05 -13.53
N HIS A 7 5.63 -23.37 -13.78
CA HIS A 7 5.62 -23.94 -15.12
C HIS A 7 4.24 -23.78 -15.75
N ASN A 8 4.21 -23.08 -16.87
CA ASN A 8 3.16 -23.13 -17.88
C ASN A 8 3.34 -24.39 -18.72
N SER A 9 2.34 -25.27 -18.81
CA SER A 9 2.26 -26.36 -19.80
C SER A 9 0.87 -26.99 -19.82
N SER A 10 0.18 -26.84 -20.96
CA SER A 10 -0.48 -27.92 -21.73
C SER A 10 -1.16 -27.25 -22.94
N LEU A 11 -0.72 -27.43 -24.20
CA LEU A 11 -0.89 -28.64 -25.04
C LEU A 11 -2.37 -29.08 -25.05
N LEU A 12 -3.08 -29.36 -26.14
CA LEU A 12 -2.82 -29.48 -27.57
C LEU A 12 -4.21 -29.58 -28.24
N SER A 13 -4.31 -29.06 -29.47
CA SER A 13 -4.97 -29.67 -30.63
C SER A 13 -6.39 -30.27 -30.52
N SER A 14 -7.35 -29.78 -31.33
CA SER A 14 -7.81 -30.48 -32.55
C SER A 14 -8.92 -29.69 -33.27
N LYS A 15 -8.77 -29.48 -34.58
CA LYS A 15 -9.88 -29.22 -35.55
C LYS A 15 -10.47 -30.60 -35.99
N PRO A 16 -11.46 -30.77 -36.90
CA PRO A 16 -12.21 -29.80 -37.74
C PRO A 16 -13.74 -30.07 -37.93
N GLY A 17 -14.42 -29.13 -38.60
CA GLY A 17 -15.44 -29.44 -39.63
C GLY A 17 -16.91 -29.42 -39.23
N VAL A 18 -17.70 -28.57 -39.91
CA VAL A 18 -18.85 -28.88 -40.79
C VAL A 18 -19.67 -27.58 -40.98
N ILE A 19 -20.02 -27.29 -42.25
CA ILE A 19 -20.84 -26.18 -42.73
C ILE A 19 -22.28 -26.69 -42.94
N LEU A 20 -23.29 -25.93 -42.49
CA LEU A 20 -24.69 -26.00 -42.94
C LEU A 20 -25.38 -24.67 -42.51
N ASP A 21 -25.56 -23.70 -43.40
CA ASP A 21 -26.72 -23.47 -44.29
C ASP A 21 -27.84 -22.59 -43.67
N GLN A 22 -27.89 -21.34 -44.17
CA GLN A 22 -29.07 -20.61 -44.66
C GLN A 22 -30.20 -20.08 -43.74
N SER A 23 -30.69 -18.92 -44.17
CA SER A 23 -32.08 -18.40 -44.10
C SER A 23 -32.56 -17.54 -42.91
N GLN A 24 -32.68 -16.24 -43.23
CA GLN A 24 -33.80 -15.30 -43.03
C GLN A 24 -34.94 -15.56 -42.01
N SER A 25 -35.22 -14.48 -41.26
CA SER A 25 -36.56 -13.87 -40.99
C SER A 25 -37.44 -14.35 -39.81
N SER A 26 -37.87 -13.33 -39.04
CA SER A 26 -39.18 -13.12 -38.41
C SER A 26 -39.54 -13.70 -37.02
N ALA A 27 -39.96 -12.73 -36.18
CA ALA A 27 -41.10 -12.71 -35.25
C ALA A 27 -41.17 -13.65 -34.02
N GLN A 28 -41.16 -12.98 -32.85
CA GLN A 28 -42.13 -13.05 -31.74
C GLN A 28 -42.51 -14.44 -31.17
N HIS A 29 -42.19 -14.69 -29.89
CA HIS A 29 -43.19 -14.98 -28.84
C HIS A 29 -42.57 -15.09 -27.43
N GLU A 30 -43.07 -14.26 -26.50
CA GLU A 30 -43.51 -14.59 -25.14
C GLU A 30 -42.69 -15.58 -24.29
N GLY A 31 -42.00 -15.06 -23.28
CA GLY A 31 -41.39 -15.84 -22.20
C GLY A 31 -41.23 -14.99 -20.94
N LEU A 32 -42.31 -14.88 -20.16
CA LEU A 32 -42.38 -14.23 -18.86
C LEU A 32 -41.46 -14.93 -17.84
N GLU A 33 -40.30 -14.34 -17.52
CA GLU A 33 -39.55 -14.68 -16.31
C GLU A 33 -39.48 -13.45 -15.38
N ARG A 34 -40.42 -13.44 -14.44
CA ARG A 34 -40.54 -12.46 -13.36
C ARG A 34 -39.36 -12.63 -12.39
N SER A 35 -38.25 -11.94 -12.63
CA SER A 35 -37.22 -11.81 -11.60
C SER A 35 -37.25 -10.44 -10.94
N ARG A 36 -37.76 -10.48 -9.70
CA ARG A 36 -37.95 -9.44 -8.69
C ARG A 36 -36.92 -8.30 -8.80
N LYS A 37 -37.43 -7.09 -9.03
CA LYS A 37 -36.74 -5.83 -8.77
C LYS A 37 -36.42 -5.74 -7.28
N ARG A 38 -35.34 -6.39 -6.84
CA ARG A 38 -34.77 -6.20 -5.51
C ARG A 38 -34.31 -4.75 -5.49
N ARG A 39 -35.14 -3.88 -4.91
CA ARG A 39 -34.75 -2.53 -4.53
C ARG A 39 -33.54 -2.69 -3.62
N GLN A 40 -32.35 -2.49 -4.17
CA GLN A 40 -31.15 -2.17 -3.40
C GLN A 40 -31.51 -0.92 -2.61
N PRO A 41 -31.51 -0.93 -1.28
CA PRO A 41 -31.28 0.31 -0.56
C PRO A 41 -29.89 0.76 -1.03
N GLU A 42 -29.81 1.93 -1.67
CA GLU A 42 -28.56 2.67 -1.74
C GLU A 42 -28.12 2.90 -0.30
N LEU A 43 -27.37 1.95 0.24
CA LEU A 43 -26.43 2.24 1.30
C LEU A 43 -25.31 3.00 0.61
N THR A 44 -25.57 4.29 0.38
CA THR A 44 -24.51 5.29 0.37
C THR A 44 -23.94 5.29 1.78
N CYS A 45 -23.15 4.25 2.08
CA CYS A 45 -22.09 4.35 3.05
C CYS A 45 -21.12 5.32 2.43
N ALA A 46 -21.42 6.62 2.52
CA ALA A 46 -20.39 7.61 2.64
C ALA A 46 -19.60 7.14 3.86
N GLN A 47 -18.56 6.33 3.62
CA GLN A 47 -17.56 6.09 4.65
C GLN A 47 -17.16 7.50 5.07
N PRO A 48 -17.35 7.89 6.35
CA PRO A 48 -16.81 9.14 6.80
C PRO A 48 -15.36 9.10 6.35
N GLN A 49 -14.97 9.98 5.43
CA GLN A 49 -13.57 10.15 5.09
C GLN A 49 -12.96 10.47 6.43
N LYS A 50 -12.28 9.48 7.00
CA LYS A 50 -11.87 9.52 8.38
C LYS A 50 -10.93 10.69 8.49
N GLU A 51 -11.43 11.79 9.04
CA GLU A 51 -10.67 13.03 9.15
C GLU A 51 -9.33 12.68 9.78
N MET A 52 -8.26 12.91 9.02
CA MET A 52 -6.91 12.64 9.49
C MET A 52 -6.64 13.65 10.58
N LYS A 53 -6.65 13.17 11.83
CA LYS A 53 -6.53 13.99 13.04
C LYS A 53 -5.20 14.74 13.11
N PHE A 54 -4.19 14.24 12.40
CA PHE A 54 -2.82 14.74 12.43
C PHE A 54 -2.31 14.99 11.01
N GLY A 55 -3.01 15.80 10.22
CA GLY A 55 -2.66 16.10 8.83
C GLY A 55 -1.28 16.76 8.63
N GLU A 56 -0.71 17.33 9.69
CA GLU A 56 0.65 17.88 9.70
C GLU A 56 1.73 16.79 9.68
N VAL A 57 1.39 15.57 10.10
CA VAL A 57 2.32 14.44 10.20
C VAL A 57 1.91 13.34 9.24
N THR A 58 2.56 13.33 8.08
CA THR A 58 2.48 12.25 7.10
C THR A 58 3.63 11.26 7.29
N VAL A 59 3.28 10.01 7.58
CA VAL A 59 4.24 8.92 7.82
C VAL A 59 4.41 8.07 6.56
N TYR A 60 5.65 7.69 6.25
CA TYR A 60 5.97 6.62 5.30
C TYR A 60 6.69 5.49 6.03
N LEU A 61 6.30 4.24 5.77
CA LEU A 61 6.90 3.06 6.37
C LEU A 61 7.81 2.34 5.35
N VAL A 62 9.10 2.24 5.65
CA VAL A 62 10.10 1.58 4.79
C VAL A 62 9.87 0.06 4.80
N GLU A 63 9.56 -0.52 3.64
CA GLU A 63 9.23 -1.96 3.53
C GLU A 63 10.46 -2.89 3.68
N ARG A 64 11.68 -2.41 3.34
CA ARG A 64 12.87 -3.26 3.09
C ARG A 64 13.08 -4.39 4.11
N ARG A 65 13.17 -4.05 5.39
CA ARG A 65 13.37 -5.00 6.51
C ARG A 65 12.07 -5.33 7.22
N MET A 66 11.09 -4.43 7.19
CA MET A 66 9.77 -4.58 7.82
C MET A 66 8.91 -5.67 7.17
N GLY A 67 8.96 -5.78 5.83
CA GLY A 67 8.14 -6.67 5.02
C GLY A 67 6.71 -6.18 4.78
N LYS A 68 6.14 -6.54 3.62
CA LYS A 68 4.80 -6.11 3.15
C LYS A 68 3.68 -6.33 4.16
N SER A 69 3.63 -7.52 4.79
CA SER A 69 2.54 -7.89 5.70
C SER A 69 2.50 -6.98 6.93
N ARG A 70 3.67 -6.83 7.59
CA ARG A 70 3.83 -5.95 8.75
C ARG A 70 3.57 -4.50 8.38
N ARG A 71 4.11 -4.02 7.26
CA ARG A 71 3.84 -2.67 6.77
C ARG A 71 2.34 -2.42 6.62
N ASN A 72 1.62 -3.33 5.95
CA ASN A 72 0.19 -3.18 5.72
C ASN A 72 -0.62 -3.19 7.04
N PHE A 73 -0.23 -4.04 7.99
CA PHE A 73 -0.82 -4.05 9.33
C PHE A 73 -0.61 -2.71 10.04
N LEU A 74 0.63 -2.21 10.07
CA LEU A 74 0.98 -0.95 10.72
C LEU A 74 0.31 0.26 10.05
N THR A 75 0.26 0.31 8.72
CA THR A 75 -0.50 1.32 7.96
C THR A 75 -1.98 1.31 8.35
N SER A 76 -2.60 0.13 8.40
CA SER A 76 -4.01 0.00 8.78
C SER A 76 -4.24 0.42 10.23
N LEU A 77 -3.35 0.02 11.14
CA LEU A 77 -3.40 0.38 12.55
C LEU A 77 -3.24 1.89 12.76
N ALA A 78 -2.28 2.54 12.10
CA ALA A 78 -2.06 3.98 12.21
C ALA A 78 -3.23 4.79 11.65
N ARG A 79 -3.76 4.41 10.48
CA ARG A 79 -5.00 5.00 9.93
C ARG A 79 -6.19 4.75 10.85
N SER A 80 -6.26 3.60 11.52
CA SER A 80 -7.28 3.33 12.55
C SER A 80 -7.18 4.29 13.75
N LYS A 81 -5.98 4.82 14.04
CA LYS A 81 -5.73 5.79 15.10
C LYS A 81 -5.80 7.26 14.64
N GLY A 82 -5.95 7.52 13.34
CA GLY A 82 -6.09 8.86 12.76
C GLY A 82 -4.79 9.48 12.25
N PHE A 83 -3.72 8.70 12.14
CA PHE A 83 -2.47 9.13 11.51
C PHE A 83 -2.61 9.14 9.99
N CYS A 84 -1.94 10.10 9.34
CA CYS A 84 -1.74 10.11 7.90
C CYS A 84 -0.58 9.18 7.56
N VAL A 85 -0.82 8.22 6.66
CA VAL A 85 0.22 7.28 6.20
C VAL A 85 0.17 7.21 4.69
N ASP A 86 1.28 7.59 4.05
CA ASP A 86 1.49 7.44 2.62
C ASP A 86 2.17 6.11 2.30
N ASN A 87 1.66 5.44 1.28
CA ASN A 87 2.22 4.16 0.82
C ASN A 87 3.46 4.34 -0.06
N ASN A 88 3.63 5.54 -0.61
CA ASN A 88 4.73 5.91 -1.49
C ASN A 88 5.55 6.99 -0.81
N LEU A 89 6.85 6.97 -1.03
CA LEU A 89 7.72 8.02 -0.57
C LEU A 89 7.53 9.24 -1.50
N SER A 90 7.02 10.34 -0.96
CA SER A 90 6.63 11.55 -1.71
C SER A 90 7.04 12.82 -0.97
N SER A 91 6.95 13.98 -1.62
CA SER A 91 7.26 15.28 -1.00
C SER A 91 6.34 15.66 0.15
N ASN A 92 5.15 15.03 0.26
CA ASN A 92 4.21 15.23 1.36
C ASN A 92 4.59 14.46 2.64
N VAL A 93 5.53 13.51 2.55
CA VAL A 93 6.01 12.75 3.69
C VAL A 93 6.81 13.67 4.61
N THR A 94 6.57 13.55 5.91
CA THR A 94 7.29 14.32 6.95
C THR A 94 8.14 13.39 7.81
N HIS A 95 7.72 12.14 7.98
CA HIS A 95 8.38 11.15 8.81
C HIS A 95 8.58 9.86 8.03
N ILE A 96 9.83 9.46 7.85
CA ILE A 96 10.23 8.18 7.28
C ILE A 96 10.55 7.25 8.44
N VAL A 97 9.76 6.21 8.60
CA VAL A 97 9.92 5.24 9.68
C VAL A 97 10.53 3.98 9.09
N ALA A 98 11.69 3.59 9.62
CA ALA A 98 12.32 2.32 9.28
C ALA A 98 12.37 1.40 10.50
N GLU A 99 12.38 0.11 10.25
CA GLU A 99 12.53 -0.93 11.28
C GLU A 99 13.78 -1.73 10.97
N ASP A 100 14.66 -1.92 11.96
CA ASP A 100 15.88 -2.73 11.82
C ASP A 100 16.74 -2.35 10.59
N ASN A 101 16.72 -1.07 10.19
CA ASN A 101 17.54 -0.57 9.09
C ASN A 101 18.71 0.23 9.67
N PRO A 102 19.95 -0.26 9.53
CA PRO A 102 21.11 0.51 9.93
C PRO A 102 21.28 1.71 9.00
N ALA A 103 21.75 2.83 9.56
CA ALA A 103 21.86 4.10 8.84
C ALA A 103 22.66 4.01 7.53
N HIS A 104 23.79 3.30 7.55
CA HIS A 104 24.67 3.18 6.38
C HIS A 104 24.03 2.44 5.20
N GLU A 105 22.99 1.63 5.41
CA GLU A 105 22.20 1.00 4.33
C GLU A 105 20.97 1.84 3.94
N LEU A 106 20.42 2.57 4.91
CA LEU A 106 19.18 3.32 4.74
C LEU A 106 19.38 4.62 3.97
N TRP A 107 20.39 5.41 4.33
CA TRP A 107 20.63 6.73 3.75
C TRP A 107 20.96 6.68 2.25
N PRO A 108 21.88 5.82 1.77
CA PRO A 108 22.13 5.69 0.33
C PRO A 108 20.87 5.28 -0.44
N TRP A 109 20.09 4.36 0.10
CA TRP A 109 18.83 3.94 -0.52
C TRP A 109 17.79 5.06 -0.58
N LEU A 110 17.71 5.90 0.45
CA LEU A 110 16.84 7.08 0.45
C LEU A 110 17.29 8.12 -0.58
N GLN A 111 18.59 8.32 -0.74
CA GLN A 111 19.16 9.20 -1.77
C GLN A 111 18.84 8.69 -3.19
N GLU A 112 18.88 7.37 -3.41
CA GLU A 112 18.47 6.73 -4.66
C GLU A 112 16.98 6.92 -5.00
N GLN A 113 16.12 7.21 -4.02
CA GLN A 113 14.70 7.48 -4.28
C GLN A 113 14.46 8.85 -4.95
N GLY A 114 15.49 9.69 -5.09
CA GLY A 114 15.41 10.96 -5.83
C GLY A 114 14.55 12.02 -5.15
N ILE A 115 14.50 12.04 -3.82
CA ILE A 115 13.68 12.98 -3.06
C ILE A 115 14.46 14.25 -2.75
N GLU A 116 14.02 15.36 -3.34
CA GLU A 116 14.65 16.67 -3.20
C GLU A 116 14.61 17.22 -1.76
N ASN A 117 13.62 16.84 -0.97
CA ASN A 117 13.39 17.36 0.38
C ASN A 117 13.73 16.36 1.51
N LEU A 118 14.58 15.36 1.24
CA LEU A 118 14.96 14.36 2.25
C LEU A 118 15.59 15.00 3.51
N SER A 119 16.33 16.10 3.34
CA SER A 119 16.94 16.87 4.44
C SER A 119 15.93 17.56 5.37
N ARG A 120 14.67 17.70 4.95
CA ARG A 120 13.58 18.29 5.74
C ARG A 120 12.68 17.22 6.38
N MET A 121 12.89 15.95 6.05
CA MET A 121 12.12 14.83 6.58
C MET A 121 12.82 14.23 7.81
N ASN A 122 12.02 13.78 8.78
CA ASN A 122 12.53 13.07 9.93
C ASN A 122 12.70 11.58 9.59
N VAL A 123 13.94 11.11 9.49
CA VAL A 123 14.25 9.68 9.35
C VAL A 123 14.40 9.07 10.74
N VAL A 124 13.42 8.26 11.14
CA VAL A 124 13.26 7.76 12.50
C VAL A 124 13.12 6.25 12.55
N ASP A 125 13.46 5.68 13.71
CA ASP A 125 13.23 4.28 14.00
C ASP A 125 11.76 3.97 14.35
N ILE A 126 11.37 2.71 14.19
CA ILE A 126 10.03 2.19 14.50
C ILE A 126 9.61 2.44 15.96
N THR A 127 10.56 2.61 16.87
CA THR A 127 10.33 3.02 18.26
C THR A 127 9.50 4.31 18.35
N TRP A 128 9.83 5.37 17.61
CA TRP A 128 9.05 6.61 17.60
C TRP A 128 7.60 6.37 17.17
N PHE A 129 7.41 5.55 16.14
CA PHE A 129 6.09 5.25 15.60
C PHE A 129 5.24 4.47 16.60
N THR A 130 5.81 3.47 17.27
CA THR A 130 5.10 2.68 18.28
C THR A 130 4.79 3.49 19.54
N GLN A 131 5.70 4.37 19.97
CA GLN A 131 5.44 5.31 21.06
C GLN A 131 4.33 6.31 20.71
N SER A 132 4.35 6.87 19.49
CA SER A 132 3.26 7.72 18.97
C SER A 132 1.91 6.98 18.97
N MET A 133 1.89 5.74 18.51
CA MET A 133 0.67 4.92 18.54
C MET A 133 0.18 4.61 19.96
N ARG A 134 1.08 4.44 20.93
CA ARG A 134 0.74 4.29 22.35
C ARG A 134 0.18 5.58 22.94
N ALA A 135 0.79 6.72 22.64
CA ALA A 135 0.32 8.04 23.06
C ALA A 135 -0.99 8.48 22.37
N GLY A 136 -1.35 7.82 21.26
CA GLY A 136 -2.53 8.13 20.47
C GLY A 136 -2.40 9.36 19.58
N ARG A 137 -1.20 9.94 19.50
CA ARG A 137 -0.83 11.12 18.70
C ARG A 137 0.65 11.06 18.32
N PRO A 138 1.10 11.75 17.26
CA PRO A 138 2.52 11.93 16.99
C PRO A 138 3.22 12.57 18.20
N ILE A 139 4.24 11.91 18.73
CA ILE A 139 5.09 12.52 19.76
C ILE A 139 6.18 13.38 19.11
N PRO A 140 6.73 14.38 19.80
CA PRO A 140 7.92 15.08 19.33
C PRO A 140 9.04 14.09 18.99
N VAL A 141 9.76 14.37 17.92
CA VAL A 141 10.93 13.57 17.58
C VAL A 141 12.08 14.00 18.49
N GLU A 142 12.76 13.02 19.06
CA GLU A 142 13.91 13.21 19.96
C GLU A 142 15.14 12.57 19.32
N THR A 143 16.34 12.92 19.79
CA THR A 143 17.59 12.42 19.19
C THR A 143 17.73 10.91 19.23
N GLU A 144 17.15 10.25 20.24
CA GLU A 144 17.13 8.79 20.38
C GLU A 144 16.25 8.10 19.32
N HIS A 145 15.31 8.84 18.73
CA HIS A 145 14.43 8.35 17.68
C HIS A 145 15.07 8.41 16.29
N TRP A 146 16.13 9.19 16.11
CA TRP A 146 16.75 9.42 14.80
C TRP A 146 17.64 8.26 14.37
N ILE A 147 17.46 7.83 13.12
CA ILE A 147 18.45 7.00 12.44
C ILE A 147 19.48 7.94 11.83
N GLN A 148 20.42 8.38 12.66
CA GLN A 148 21.48 9.31 12.25
C GLN A 148 22.33 8.69 11.15
N GLU A 149 22.67 9.47 10.13
CA GLU A 149 23.65 9.08 9.11
C GLU A 149 24.95 8.67 9.81
N GLY A 150 25.15 7.37 9.96
CA GLY A 150 26.36 6.82 10.52
C GLY A 150 27.48 7.11 9.52
N TRP A 151 28.31 8.10 9.85
CA TRP A 151 29.54 8.39 9.12
C TRP A 151 30.34 7.09 8.95
N PRO A 152 30.79 6.71 7.73
CA PRO A 152 31.99 5.91 7.65
C PRO A 152 33.15 6.86 8.01
N VAL A 153 33.64 6.77 9.24
CA VAL A 153 35.00 7.23 9.54
C VAL A 153 35.94 6.17 8.95
N ALA A 154 36.30 6.35 7.69
CA ALA A 154 37.43 5.65 7.08
C ALA A 154 38.46 6.73 6.69
N ASN A 155 39.54 6.74 7.45
CA ASN A 155 40.76 7.53 7.21
C ASN A 155 41.46 7.10 5.92
#